data_AF-A0A0F9H5T9-F1
#
_entry.id   AF-A0A0F9H5T9-F1
#
_cell.length_a   1.000
_cell.length_b   1.000
_cell.length_c   1.000
_cell.angle_alpha   90.00
_cell.angle_beta   90.00
_cell.angle_gamma   90.00
#
_symmetry.space_group_name_H-M   'P 1'
#
loop_
_entity.id
_entity.type
_entity.pdbx_description
1 polymer ?
#
loop_
_entity_poly.entity_id
_entity_poly.type
_entity_poly.pdbx_seq_one_letter_code
_entity_poly.pdbx_strand_id
1 'polypeptide(L)'
;MRRNKLNFIRKVIYRLKRSYGLPIDYYQLATHTMDPEDGDKVTTLIKTHIRRAVVLRARGFRSFVYDLAFISANKDFTEGGYFDPEDRKVIIDTRDVAIGFSPQVDDYFIFQSKKYEVKEIFDFEDNNAFIFLARRLRGALVVRTGNTLSVLDLTQTASSETQNILIQNITSVLALTQNLKEVP
;
A
#
# COMPACT_ATOMS: atom_id res chain seq x y z
N MET A 1 -15.16 -9.85 33.99
CA MET A 1 -14.53 -8.51 34.11
C MET A 1 -13.78 -8.01 32.85
N ARG A 2 -13.33 -8.87 31.91
CA ARG A 2 -12.60 -8.48 30.69
C ARG A 2 -13.40 -7.63 29.67
N ARG A 3 -14.69 -7.92 29.47
CA ARG A 3 -15.55 -7.27 28.44
C ARG A 3 -15.69 -5.74 28.59
N ASN A 4 -15.66 -5.22 29.81
CA ASN A 4 -15.72 -3.78 30.05
C ASN A 4 -14.44 -3.04 29.64
N LYS A 5 -13.28 -3.68 29.77
CA LYS A 5 -11.98 -3.08 29.41
C LYS A 5 -11.85 -2.90 27.89
N LEU A 6 -12.27 -3.89 27.09
CA LEU A 6 -12.24 -3.82 25.63
C LEU A 6 -13.17 -2.72 25.09
N ASN A 7 -14.38 -2.60 25.64
CA ASN A 7 -15.31 -1.54 25.27
C ASN A 7 -14.77 -0.15 25.64
N PHE A 8 -14.05 -0.03 26.75
CA PHE A 8 -13.37 1.21 27.12
C PHE A 8 -12.28 1.57 26.10
N ILE A 9 -11.40 0.63 25.75
CA ILE A 9 -10.34 0.83 24.74
C ILE A 9 -10.93 1.29 23.40
N ARG A 10 -11.97 0.61 22.91
CA ARG A 10 -12.69 1.01 21.68
C ARG A 10 -13.19 2.45 21.74
N LYS A 11 -13.80 2.85 22.86
CA LYS A 11 -14.28 4.23 23.05
C LYS A 11 -13.12 5.25 23.05
N VAL A 12 -11.99 4.90 23.66
CA VAL A 12 -10.79 5.76 23.68
C VAL A 12 -10.22 5.93 22.27
N ILE A 13 -10.03 4.84 21.52
CA ILE A 13 -9.54 4.87 20.13
C ILE A 13 -10.49 5.69 19.26
N TYR A 14 -11.80 5.47 19.40
CA TYR A 14 -12.81 6.23 18.67
C TYR A 14 -12.72 7.74 18.96
N ARG A 15 -12.57 8.13 20.23
CA ARG A 15 -12.41 9.55 20.62
C ARG A 15 -11.10 10.15 20.08
N LEU A 16 -10.01 9.39 20.12
CA LEU A 16 -8.70 9.82 19.58
C LEU A 16 -8.79 10.05 18.08
N LYS A 17 -9.33 9.09 17.34
CA LYS A 17 -9.59 9.20 15.90
C LYS A 17 -10.54 10.34 15.55
N ARG A 18 -11.54 10.59 16.40
CA ARG A 18 -12.46 11.71 16.22
C ARG A 18 -11.76 13.07 16.35
N SER A 19 -10.84 13.20 17.29
CA SER A 19 -10.19 14.47 17.64
C SER A 19 -8.92 14.75 16.82
N TYR A 20 -8.15 13.71 16.49
CA TYR A 20 -6.80 13.81 15.90
C TYR A 20 -6.63 12.94 14.64
N GLY A 21 -7.70 12.35 14.11
CA GLY A 21 -7.64 11.49 12.93
C GLY A 21 -7.32 12.31 11.68
N LEU A 22 -6.29 11.90 10.94
CA LEU A 22 -5.87 12.47 9.68
C LEU A 22 -5.90 11.38 8.59
N PRO A 23 -6.17 11.75 7.32
CA PRO A 23 -6.18 10.78 6.23
C PRO A 23 -4.75 10.33 5.89
N ILE A 24 -4.61 9.03 5.60
CA ILE A 24 -3.37 8.43 5.09
C ILE A 24 -3.68 7.47 3.95
N ASP A 25 -2.72 7.30 3.04
CA ASP A 25 -2.78 6.27 2.01
C ASP A 25 -1.83 5.13 2.42
N TYR A 26 -2.37 3.93 2.65
CA TYR A 26 -1.61 2.73 2.98
C TYR A 26 -1.38 1.88 1.72
N TYR A 27 -0.18 1.34 1.56
CA TYR A 27 0.21 0.52 0.43
C TYR A 27 0.69 -0.83 0.95
N GLN A 28 -0.05 -1.87 0.58
CA GLN A 28 0.30 -3.25 0.89
C GLN A 28 1.02 -3.91 -0.28
N LEU A 29 2.09 -4.63 0.02
CA LEU A 29 2.83 -5.43 -0.95
C LEU A 29 2.07 -6.74 -1.20
N ALA A 30 1.53 -6.91 -2.41
CA ALA A 30 0.69 -8.08 -2.72
C ALA A 30 1.50 -9.26 -3.26
N THR A 31 2.32 -9.02 -4.29
CA THR A 31 3.11 -10.06 -4.96
C THR A 31 4.32 -9.44 -5.66
N HIS A 32 5.42 -10.18 -5.61
CA HIS A 32 6.57 -9.99 -6.48
C HIS A 32 6.58 -11.12 -7.50
N THR A 33 6.29 -10.80 -8.75
CA THR A 33 6.56 -11.71 -9.85
C THR A 33 7.88 -11.29 -10.46
N MET A 34 8.88 -12.17 -10.38
CA MET A 34 10.13 -12.01 -11.09
C MET A 34 10.00 -12.79 -12.38
N ASP A 35 10.06 -12.10 -13.52
CA ASP A 35 10.16 -12.79 -14.80
C ASP A 35 11.62 -13.28 -14.95
N PRO A 36 11.86 -14.60 -14.99
CA PRO A 36 13.22 -15.14 -15.08
C PRO A 36 13.88 -14.87 -16.43
N GLU A 37 13.13 -14.49 -17.48
CA GLU A 37 13.70 -14.23 -18.81
C GLU A 37 14.24 -12.79 -18.93
N ASP A 38 13.51 -11.79 -18.42
CA ASP A 38 13.88 -10.37 -18.51
C ASP A 38 14.55 -9.81 -17.24
N GLY A 39 14.48 -10.53 -16.11
CA GLY A 39 15.00 -10.07 -14.82
C GLY A 39 14.19 -8.92 -14.20
N ASP A 40 13.10 -8.51 -14.82
CA ASP A 40 12.23 -7.44 -14.35
C ASP A 40 11.38 -7.88 -13.15
N LYS A 41 11.37 -7.03 -12.13
CA LYS A 41 10.58 -7.23 -10.90
C LYS A 41 9.29 -6.44 -10.98
N VAL A 42 8.21 -7.12 -11.33
CA VAL A 42 6.87 -6.50 -11.27
C VAL A 42 6.36 -6.59 -9.84
N THR A 43 6.20 -5.43 -9.21
CA THR A 43 5.69 -5.32 -7.84
C THR A 43 4.25 -4.83 -7.86
N THR A 44 3.32 -5.68 -7.43
CA THR A 44 1.92 -5.31 -7.31
C THR A 44 1.65 -4.70 -5.94
N LEU A 45 1.07 -3.50 -5.92
CA LEU A 45 0.75 -2.76 -4.69
C LEU A 45 -0.76 -2.57 -4.57
N ILE A 46 -1.32 -2.91 -3.41
CA ILE A 46 -2.72 -2.66 -3.08
C ILE A 46 -2.80 -1.36 -2.28
N LYS A 47 -3.49 -0.36 -2.84
CA LYS A 47 -3.71 0.92 -2.17
C LYS A 47 -4.99 0.85 -1.31
N THR A 48 -4.86 1.10 -0.01
CA THR A 48 -5.98 1.31 0.91
C THR A 48 -6.00 2.74 1.42
N HIS A 49 -7.07 3.47 1.09
CA HIS A 49 -7.25 4.83 1.60
C HIS A 49 -7.90 4.82 2.99
N ILE A 50 -7.16 5.28 4.00
CA ILE A 50 -7.60 5.27 5.39
C ILE A 50 -7.98 6.69 5.77
N ARG A 51 -9.28 6.92 5.95
CA ARG A 51 -9.84 8.28 6.15
C ARG A 51 -9.35 8.94 7.44
N ARG A 52 -9.11 8.16 8.50
CA ARG A 52 -8.81 8.68 9.84
C ARG A 52 -7.83 7.78 10.60
N ALA A 53 -6.55 7.97 10.37
CA ALA A 53 -5.49 7.42 11.20
C ALA A 53 -4.99 8.45 12.21
N VAL A 54 -4.68 8.03 13.44
CA VAL A 54 -4.09 8.92 14.45
C VAL A 54 -2.58 8.89 14.28
N VAL A 55 -2.02 9.94 13.68
CA VAL A 55 -0.58 10.07 13.45
C VAL A 55 0.05 10.84 14.61
N LEU A 56 0.86 10.15 15.42
CA LEU A 56 1.59 10.76 16.52
C LEU A 56 2.82 11.52 15.99
N ARG A 57 3.21 12.58 16.70
CA ARG A 57 4.37 13.39 16.34
C ARG A 57 5.64 12.54 16.39
N ALA A 58 6.54 12.77 15.43
CA ALA A 58 7.85 12.12 15.44
C ALA A 58 8.61 12.52 16.71
N ARG A 59 9.27 11.54 17.34
CA ARG A 59 10.25 11.82 18.39
C ARG A 59 11.53 12.27 17.70
N GLY A 60 11.87 13.55 17.79
CA GLY A 60 13.11 14.11 17.23
C GLY A 60 14.34 13.86 18.11
N PHE A 61 14.52 12.64 18.62
CA PHE A 61 15.73 12.31 19.37
C PHE A 61 16.79 11.80 18.38
N ARG A 62 17.94 12.48 18.34
CA ARG A 62 19.12 12.09 17.56
C ARG A 62 19.63 10.75 18.09
N SER A 63 19.60 9.69 17.27
CA SER A 63 20.12 8.38 17.65
C SER A 63 21.55 8.23 17.13
N PHE A 64 22.48 7.90 18.02
CA PHE A 64 23.85 7.55 17.66
C PHE A 64 23.97 6.03 17.57
N VAL A 65 24.30 5.50 16.40
CA VAL A 65 24.61 4.07 16.23
C VAL A 65 26.12 3.96 16.17
N TYR A 66 26.71 3.24 17.12
CA TYR A 66 28.13 2.89 17.07
C TYR A 66 28.30 1.79 16.02
N ASP A 67 29.04 2.08 14.95
CA ASP A 67 29.50 1.01 14.08
C ASP A 67 30.61 0.22 14.79
N LEU A 68 30.76 -1.08 14.50
CA LEU A 68 31.85 -1.93 15.04
C LEU A 68 33.25 -1.39 14.69
N ALA A 69 33.32 -0.54 13.66
CA ALA A 69 34.50 0.25 13.31
C ALA A 69 34.92 1.23 14.43
N PHE A 70 33.98 1.71 15.26
CA PHE A 70 34.26 2.62 16.37
C PHE A 70 35.01 1.94 17.53
N ILE A 71 34.80 0.64 17.72
CA ILE A 71 35.46 -0.13 18.78
C ILE A 71 36.86 -0.60 18.33
N SER A 72 37.08 -0.74 17.02
CA SER A 72 38.32 -1.29 16.45
C SER A 72 39.31 -0.25 15.88
N ALA A 73 38.92 1.01 15.71
CA ALA A 73 39.75 2.02 15.05
C ALA A 73 40.47 2.94 16.04
N ASN A 74 41.65 2.52 16.48
CA ASN A 74 42.74 3.44 16.85
C ASN A 74 43.61 3.74 15.60
N LYS A 75 42.96 4.05 14.47
CA LYS A 75 43.57 4.35 13.16
C LYS A 75 42.66 5.30 12.34
N ASP A 76 42.92 6.59 12.46
CA ASP A 76 42.82 7.71 11.50
C ASP A 76 41.65 7.84 10.47
N PHE A 77 40.57 7.08 10.54
CA PHE A 77 39.38 7.36 9.72
C PHE A 77 38.09 6.97 10.44
N THR A 78 37.53 7.92 11.19
CA THR A 78 36.32 7.74 12.00
C THR A 78 35.19 8.60 11.43
N GLU A 79 34.42 8.09 10.47
CA GLU A 79 33.14 8.69 10.08
C GLU A 79 32.01 8.05 10.89
N GLY A 80 31.76 8.57 12.09
CA GLY A 80 30.51 8.32 12.81
C GLY A 80 29.40 9.21 12.25
N GLY A 81 28.37 8.62 11.65
CA GLY A 81 27.24 9.37 11.10
C GLY A 81 26.12 9.59 12.11
N TYR A 82 25.80 10.85 12.41
CA TYR A 82 24.53 11.15 13.08
C TYR A 82 23.40 11.05 12.05
N PHE A 83 22.37 10.26 12.33
CA PHE A 83 21.11 10.33 11.60
C PHE A 83 19.98 10.75 12.54
N ASP A 84 19.07 11.57 12.02
CA ASP A 84 17.84 11.93 12.70
C ASP A 84 16.72 11.02 12.18
N PRO A 85 16.41 9.90 12.86
CA PRO A 85 15.30 9.06 12.46
C PRO A 85 14.00 9.82 12.68
N GLU A 86 13.27 10.11 11.60
CA GLU A 86 11.90 10.61 11.70
C GLU A 86 10.93 9.44 11.90
N ASP A 87 11.03 8.80 13.04
CA ASP A 87 10.18 7.68 13.43
C ASP A 87 8.86 8.20 14.02
N ARG A 88 7.75 7.67 13.53
CA ARG A 88 6.39 8.05 13.93
C ARG A 88 5.60 6.82 14.32
N LYS A 89 4.69 7.02 15.29
CA LYS A 89 3.69 6.04 15.64
C LYS A 89 2.37 6.41 14.98
N VAL A 90 1.69 5.45 14.37
CA VAL A 90 0.39 5.63 13.74
C VAL A 90 -0.57 4.61 14.30
N ILE A 91 -1.76 5.04 14.69
CA ILE A 91 -2.82 4.15 15.17
C ILE A 91 -3.94 4.11 14.13
N ILE A 92 -4.32 2.89 13.75
CA ILE A 92 -5.38 2.63 12.76
C ILE A 92 -6.43 1.74 13.41
N ASP A 93 -7.68 2.16 13.36
CA ASP A 93 -8.83 1.38 13.80
C ASP A 93 -9.16 0.31 12.74
N THR A 94 -9.40 -0.93 13.15
CA THR A 94 -9.73 -2.02 12.22
C THR A 94 -11.03 -1.80 11.46
N ARG A 95 -11.88 -0.89 11.94
CA ARG A 95 -13.12 -0.48 11.25
C ARG A 95 -12.90 0.45 10.05
N ASP A 96 -11.72 1.07 9.92
CA ASP A 96 -11.40 1.94 8.78
C ASP A 96 -10.70 1.21 7.64
N VAL A 97 -10.31 -0.04 7.85
CA VAL A 97 -9.62 -0.86 6.87
C VAL A 97 -10.56 -1.95 6.35
N ALA A 98 -10.21 -2.53 5.21
CA ALA A 98 -11.00 -3.60 4.61
C ALA A 98 -11.05 -4.83 5.52
N ILE A 99 -12.12 -5.63 5.39
CA ILE A 99 -12.25 -6.91 6.08
C ILE A 99 -11.09 -7.81 5.62
N GLY A 100 -10.34 -8.37 6.57
CA GLY A 100 -9.16 -9.20 6.27
C GLY A 100 -7.86 -8.41 6.07
N PHE A 101 -7.83 -7.11 6.39
CA PHE A 101 -6.61 -6.32 6.37
C PHE A 101 -5.55 -6.92 7.31
N SER A 102 -4.46 -7.38 6.72
CA SER A 102 -3.32 -7.99 7.41
C SER A 102 -2.05 -7.22 7.05
N PRO A 103 -1.68 -6.21 7.84
CA PRO A 103 -0.52 -5.38 7.54
C PRO A 103 0.79 -6.17 7.67
N GLN A 104 1.76 -5.87 6.82
CA GLN A 104 3.10 -6.47 6.83
C GLN A 104 4.18 -5.42 7.08
N VAL A 105 5.37 -5.86 7.54
CA VAL A 105 6.49 -4.95 7.84
C VAL A 105 7.03 -4.28 6.58
N ASP A 106 6.98 -4.96 5.43
CA ASP A 106 7.45 -4.41 4.15
C ASP A 106 6.49 -3.38 3.54
N ASP A 107 5.33 -3.16 4.17
CA ASP A 107 4.36 -2.18 3.74
C ASP A 107 4.82 -0.75 4.04
N TYR A 108 4.19 0.21 3.36
CA TYR A 108 4.45 1.62 3.61
C TYR A 108 3.17 2.44 3.54
N PHE A 109 3.20 3.62 4.14
CA PHE A 109 2.12 4.58 3.98
C PHE A 109 2.65 5.96 3.58
N ILE A 110 1.78 6.72 2.93
CA ILE A 110 2.04 8.10 2.55
C ILE A 110 1.23 9.01 3.46
N PHE A 111 1.93 9.91 4.15
CA PHE A 111 1.32 10.95 4.97
C PHE A 111 1.99 12.29 4.66
N GLN A 112 1.18 13.32 4.33
CA GLN A 112 1.68 14.65 3.95
C GLN A 112 2.74 14.61 2.84
N SER A 113 2.50 13.79 1.80
CA SER A 113 3.43 13.61 0.67
C SER A 113 4.83 13.11 1.06
N LYS A 114 4.94 12.41 2.19
CA LYS A 114 6.15 11.74 2.65
C LYS A 114 5.87 10.25 2.78
N LYS A 115 6.80 9.41 2.30
CA LYS A 115 6.75 7.95 2.43
C LYS A 115 7.29 7.52 3.79
N TYR A 116 6.55 6.67 4.47
CA TYR A 116 6.93 6.05 5.73
C TYR A 116 6.84 4.54 5.60
N GLU A 117 7.96 3.86 5.84
CA GLU A 117 8.06 2.40 5.83
C GLU A 117 7.73 1.86 7.22
N VAL A 118 6.93 0.79 7.27
CA VAL A 118 6.57 0.14 8.52
C VAL A 118 7.80 -0.58 9.08
N LYS A 119 8.01 -0.47 10.39
CA LYS A 119 9.12 -1.13 11.10
C LYS A 119 8.60 -2.20 12.04
N GLU A 120 7.56 -1.84 12.78
CA GLU A 120 6.95 -2.70 13.76
C GLU A 120 5.44 -2.51 13.72
N ILE A 121 4.73 -3.60 13.91
CA ILE A 121 3.28 -3.67 13.97
C ILE A 121 2.93 -4.22 15.35
N PHE A 122 2.07 -3.50 16.07
CA PHE A 122 1.50 -3.97 17.32
C PHE A 122 0.00 -4.12 17.17
N ASP A 123 -0.46 -5.33 17.48
CA ASP A 123 -1.87 -5.68 17.42
C ASP A 123 -2.46 -5.56 18.83
N PHE A 124 -3.61 -4.88 18.95
CA PHE A 124 -4.37 -4.92 20.19
C PHE A 124 -5.24 -6.18 20.27
N GLU A 125 -5.44 -6.69 21.50
CA GLU A 125 -6.36 -7.80 21.79
C GLU A 125 -7.72 -7.60 21.06
N ASP A 126 -8.24 -8.70 20.48
CA ASP A 126 -9.46 -8.76 19.67
C ASP A 126 -9.44 -7.91 18.38
N ASN A 127 -8.27 -7.69 17.74
CA ASN A 127 -8.15 -6.98 16.46
C ASN A 127 -8.91 -5.64 16.45
N ASN A 128 -8.77 -4.85 17.52
CA ASN A 128 -9.50 -3.60 17.66
C ASN A 128 -8.79 -2.42 16.99
N ALA A 129 -7.46 -2.46 16.94
CA ALA A 129 -6.63 -1.48 16.26
C ALA A 129 -5.22 -2.02 16.03
N PHE A 130 -4.54 -1.42 15.07
CA PHE A 130 -3.13 -1.61 14.78
C PHE A 130 -2.35 -0.36 15.18
N ILE A 131 -1.20 -0.55 15.83
CA ILE A 131 -0.21 0.51 16.01
C ILE A 131 0.99 0.19 15.12
N PHE A 132 1.31 1.12 14.23
CA PHE A 132 2.52 1.06 13.41
C PHE A 132 3.59 1.94 14.02
N LEU A 133 4.80 1.42 14.13
CA LEU A 133 6.00 2.24 14.19
C LEU A 133 6.55 2.31 12.77
N ALA A 134 6.72 3.51 12.23
CA ALA A 134 7.19 3.68 10.87
C ALA A 134 8.25 4.77 10.76
N ARG A 135 9.19 4.56 9.84
CA ARG A 135 10.32 5.47 9.59
C ARG A 135 10.13 6.18 8.27
N ARG A 136 10.36 7.49 8.28
CA ARG A 136 10.38 8.26 7.03
C ARG A 136 11.54 7.82 6.14
N LEU A 137 11.24 7.54 4.87
CA LEU A 137 12.26 7.38 3.83
C LEU A 137 12.59 8.75 3.24
N ARG A 138 13.84 9.20 3.41
CA ARG A 138 14.34 10.45 2.81
C ARG A 138 14.74 10.18 1.37
N GLY A 139 14.31 11.03 0.43
CA GLY A 139 14.65 10.92 -0.99
C GLY A 139 13.82 9.91 -1.79
N ALA A 140 12.93 9.14 -1.16
CA ALA A 140 12.05 8.22 -1.88
C ALA A 140 10.98 8.99 -2.68
N LEU A 141 10.88 8.67 -3.97
CA LEU A 141 9.80 9.18 -4.82
C LEU A 141 8.46 8.61 -4.35
N VAL A 142 7.49 9.50 -4.20
CA VAL A 142 6.14 9.15 -3.75
C VAL A 142 5.29 8.89 -4.99
N VAL A 143 5.34 7.66 -5.51
CA VAL A 143 4.45 7.24 -6.60
C VAL A 143 3.09 6.90 -5.99
N ARG A 144 2.12 7.78 -6.20
CA ARG A 144 0.72 7.50 -5.83
C ARG A 144 0.13 6.67 -6.97
N THR A 145 0.22 5.34 -6.88
CA THR A 145 -0.55 4.47 -7.77
C THR A 145 -2.02 4.68 -7.47
N GLY A 146 -2.68 5.52 -8.27
CA GLY A 146 -4.13 5.45 -8.41
C GLY A 146 -4.47 4.24 -9.27
N ASN A 147 -5.73 3.83 -9.30
CA ASN A 147 -6.23 3.03 -10.42
C ASN A 147 -6.15 3.91 -11.68
N THR A 148 -4.96 4.14 -12.21
CA THR A 148 -4.77 4.59 -13.57
C THR A 148 -4.99 3.35 -14.42
N LEU A 149 -6.20 3.23 -14.98
CA LEU A 149 -6.40 2.50 -16.22
C LEU A 149 -5.27 2.96 -17.15
N SER A 150 -4.37 2.06 -17.48
CA SER A 150 -3.28 2.41 -18.37
C SER A 150 -3.93 2.78 -19.71
N VAL A 151 -3.47 3.86 -20.35
CA VAL A 151 -3.98 4.28 -21.67
C VAL A 151 -3.75 3.16 -22.72
N LEU A 152 -2.82 2.23 -22.42
CA LEU A 152 -2.58 1.03 -23.21
C LEU A 152 -3.77 0.08 -23.21
N ASP A 153 -4.46 -0.10 -22.07
CA ASP A 153 -5.61 -1.01 -21.94
C ASP A 153 -6.82 -0.53 -22.75
N LEU A 154 -7.03 0.79 -22.83
CA LEU A 154 -8.14 1.40 -23.61
C LEU A 154 -7.97 1.19 -25.11
N THR A 155 -6.74 1.10 -25.61
CA THR A 155 -6.50 0.84 -27.05
C THR A 155 -6.67 -0.62 -27.43
N GLN A 156 -6.41 -1.56 -26.50
CA GLN A 156 -6.58 -2.98 -26.77
C GLN A 156 -8.05 -3.39 -26.75
N THR A 157 -8.86 -2.90 -25.79
CA THR A 157 -10.30 -3.20 -25.76
C THR A 157 -11.05 -2.62 -26.96
N ALA A 158 -10.68 -1.41 -27.41
CA ALA A 158 -11.28 -0.81 -28.60
C ALA A 158 -11.02 -1.63 -29.88
N SER A 159 -9.83 -2.25 -29.99
CA SER A 159 -9.48 -3.08 -31.15
C SER A 159 -10.23 -4.42 -31.18
N SER A 160 -10.48 -5.03 -30.02
CA SER A 160 -11.19 -6.31 -29.90
C SER A 160 -12.70 -6.19 -30.15
N GLU A 161 -13.33 -5.07 -29.76
CA GLU A 161 -14.75 -4.83 -30.01
C GLU A 161 -15.05 -4.64 -31.50
N THR A 162 -14.21 -3.91 -32.24
CA THR A 162 -14.34 -3.78 -33.70
C THR A 162 -14.18 -5.10 -34.45
N GLN A 163 -13.30 -5.99 -33.99
CA GLN A 163 -13.12 -7.30 -34.61
C GLN A 163 -14.32 -8.22 -34.33
N ASN A 164 -14.88 -8.18 -33.11
CA ASN A 164 -16.07 -8.97 -32.79
C ASN A 164 -17.32 -8.53 -33.55
N ILE A 165 -17.51 -7.22 -33.76
CA ILE A 165 -18.63 -6.70 -34.56
C ILE A 165 -18.49 -7.10 -36.03
N LEU A 166 -17.28 -7.07 -36.60
CA LEU A 166 -17.03 -7.54 -37.97
C LEU A 166 -17.29 -9.04 -38.12
N ILE A 167 -16.86 -9.86 -37.16
CA ILE A 167 -17.10 -11.31 -37.19
C ILE A 167 -18.59 -11.64 -37.07
N GLN A 168 -19.33 -10.94 -36.19
CA GLN A 168 -20.77 -11.15 -36.05
C GLN A 168 -21.55 -10.72 -37.30
N ASN A 169 -21.14 -9.64 -37.97
CA ASN A 169 -21.76 -9.19 -39.22
C ASN A 169 -21.47 -10.12 -40.40
N ILE A 170 -20.27 -10.70 -40.49
CA ILE A 170 -19.97 -11.69 -41.53
C ILE A 170 -20.76 -12.97 -41.29
N THR A 171 -20.88 -13.42 -40.04
CA THR A 171 -21.62 -14.64 -39.70
C THR A 171 -23.12 -14.52 -39.99
N SER A 172 -23.72 -13.35 -39.74
CA SER A 172 -25.13 -13.09 -40.05
C SER A 172 -25.40 -12.97 -41.56
N VAL A 173 -24.49 -12.37 -42.34
CA VAL A 173 -24.60 -12.34 -43.80
C VAL A 173 -24.42 -13.74 -44.40
N LEU A 174 -23.48 -14.54 -43.90
CA LEU A 174 -23.30 -15.91 -44.36
C LEU A 174 -24.54 -16.77 -44.10
N ALA A 175 -25.16 -16.64 -42.91
CA ALA A 175 -26.41 -17.32 -42.57
C ALA A 175 -27.59 -16.90 -43.47
N LEU A 176 -27.68 -15.62 -43.84
CA LEU A 176 -28.71 -15.13 -44.77
C LEU A 176 -28.51 -15.65 -46.21
N THR A 177 -27.25 -15.77 -46.67
CA THR A 177 -26.96 -16.30 -48.01
C THR A 177 -27.18 -17.81 -48.14
N GLN A 178 -27.07 -18.57 -47.04
CA GLN A 178 -27.39 -20.00 -47.03
C GLN A 178 -28.90 -20.24 -47.08
N ASN A 179 -29.70 -19.43 -46.40
CA ASN A 179 -31.17 -19.53 -46.42
C ASN A 179 -31.80 -19.15 -47.78
N LEU A 180 -31.10 -18.40 -48.63
CA LEU A 180 -31.56 -18.07 -50.00
C LEU A 180 -31.27 -19.16 -51.04
N LYS A 181 -30.45 -20.17 -50.70
CA LYS A 181 -30.16 -21.31 -51.60
C LYS A 181 -31.07 -22.52 -51.39
N GLU A 182 -31.94 -22.50 -50.37
CA GLU A 182 -32.88 -23.58 -50.06
C GLU A 182 -34.36 -23.15 -50.24
N VAL A 183 -34.65 -22.40 -51.30
CA VAL A 183 -36.04 -22.21 -51.77
C VAL A 183 -36.14 -22.80 -53.18
N PRO A 184 -36.87 -23.92 -53.38
CA PRO A 184 -37.10 -24.50 -54.70
C PRO A 184 -38.01 -23.63 -55.58
#